data_AF-A0A523MPJ5-F1
#
_entry.id   AF-A0A523MPJ5-F1
#
_cell.length_a   1.000
_cell.length_b   1.000
_cell.length_c   1.000
_cell.angle_alpha   90.00
_cell.angle_beta   90.00
_cell.angle_gamma   90.00
#
_symmetry.space_group_name_H-M   'P 1'
#
loop_
_entity.id
_entity.type
_entity.pdbx_description
1 polymer ?
#
loop_
_entity_poly.entity_id
_entity_poly.type
_entity_poly.pdbx_seq_one_letter_code
_entity_poly.pdbx_strand_id
1 'polypeptide(L)'
;MNRTLSSLAAGLAITIAGSYVFISPLLAQQGQSLIRDDMFISEDTDSFNPGLPVGAQFPPIRASYLGREITAVDQFIRDKGVVFIANRSVDW
;
A
#
# COMPACT_ATOMS: atom_id res chain seq x y z
N MET A 1 42.16 -18.68 32.25
CA MET A 1 41.50 -17.58 31.51
C MET A 1 41.05 -16.54 32.52
N ASN A 2 41.60 -15.33 32.46
CA ASN A 2 41.61 -14.41 33.59
C ASN A 2 40.30 -13.59 33.62
N ARG A 3 39.65 -13.50 34.78
CA ARG A 3 38.31 -12.89 34.97
C ARG A 3 38.17 -11.48 34.38
N THR A 4 39.26 -10.73 34.31
CA THR A 4 39.34 -9.39 33.71
C THR A 4 39.14 -9.38 32.20
N LEU A 5 39.61 -10.43 31.50
CA LEU A 5 39.44 -10.56 30.04
C LEU A 5 37.97 -10.86 29.69
N SER A 6 37.31 -11.66 30.54
CA SER A 6 35.89 -12.02 30.37
C SER A 6 34.96 -10.84 30.63
N SER A 7 35.24 -9.99 31.63
CA SER A 7 34.42 -8.80 31.90
C SER A 7 34.56 -7.74 30.80
N LEU A 8 35.75 -7.59 30.22
CA LEU A 8 35.97 -6.67 29.10
C LEU A 8 35.22 -7.11 27.84
N ALA A 9 35.27 -8.40 27.51
CA ALA A 9 34.55 -8.97 26.39
C ALA A 9 33.02 -8.84 26.54
N ALA A 10 32.50 -9.06 27.76
CA ALA A 10 31.08 -8.88 28.05
C ALA A 10 30.63 -7.41 27.91
N GLY A 11 31.43 -6.46 28.40
CA GLY A 11 31.14 -5.03 28.23
C GLY A 11 31.12 -4.60 26.76
N LEU A 12 32.05 -5.10 25.95
CA LEU A 12 32.08 -4.83 24.51
C LEU A 12 30.86 -5.42 23.80
N ALA A 13 30.47 -6.66 24.13
CA ALA A 13 29.29 -7.30 23.55
C ALA A 13 27.99 -6.54 23.87
N ILE A 14 27.85 -6.05 25.11
CA ILE A 14 26.69 -5.23 25.52
C ILE A 14 26.68 -3.89 24.76
N THR A 15 27.85 -3.28 24.56
CA THR A 15 27.95 -2.01 23.84
C THR A 15 27.57 -2.17 22.37
N ILE A 16 28.00 -3.26 21.73
CA ILE A 16 27.67 -3.58 20.34
C ILE A 16 26.18 -3.93 20.21
N ALA A 17 25.63 -4.73 21.13
CA ALA A 17 24.21 -5.08 21.11
C ALA A 17 23.33 -3.85 21.35
N GLY A 18 23.70 -3.00 22.31
CA GLY A 18 23.02 -1.73 22.57
C GLY A 18 23.05 -0.82 21.35
N SER A 19 24.23 -0.58 20.76
CA SER A 19 24.34 0.28 19.58
C SER A 19 23.58 -0.27 18.38
N TYR A 20 23.54 -1.59 18.18
CA TYR A 20 22.73 -2.21 17.12
C TYR A 20 21.23 -1.91 17.26
N VAL A 21 20.68 -1.99 18.48
CA VAL A 21 19.27 -1.68 18.74
C VAL A 21 18.94 -0.20 18.47
N PHE A 22 19.88 0.72 18.71
CA PHE A 22 19.67 2.15 18.45
C PHE A 22 19.93 2.57 17.00
N ILE A 23 20.89 1.96 16.31
CA ILE A 23 21.29 2.33 14.94
C ILE A 23 20.38 1.68 13.88
N SER A 24 19.91 0.46 14.13
CA SER A 24 19.03 -0.26 13.19
C SER A 24 17.76 0.50 12.77
N PRO A 25 16.99 1.16 13.67
CA PRO A 25 15.80 1.91 13.25
C PRO A 25 16.16 3.15 12.42
N LEU A 26 17.31 3.79 12.67
CA LEU A 26 17.77 4.96 11.91
C LEU A 26 18.11 4.58 10.46
N LEU A 27 18.84 3.47 10.28
CA LEU A 27 19.17 2.95 8.96
C LEU A 27 17.93 2.46 8.20
N ALA A 28 16.97 1.85 8.90
CA ALA A 28 15.71 1.41 8.31
C ALA A 28 14.85 2.60 7.82
N GLN A 29 14.84 3.71 8.53
CA GLN A 29 14.14 4.93 8.12
C GLN A 29 14.80 5.59 6.91
N GLN A 30 16.13 5.70 6.89
CA GLN A 30 16.88 6.24 5.75
C GLN A 30 16.75 5.37 4.49
N GLY A 31 16.76 4.04 4.66
CA GLY A 31 16.52 3.12 3.54
C GLY A 31 15.12 3.26 2.96
N GLN A 32 14.10 3.51 3.80
CA GLN A 32 12.73 3.72 3.33
C GLN A 32 12.53 5.07 2.65
N SER A 33 13.20 6.15 3.07
CA SER A 33 13.07 7.45 2.40
C SER A 33 13.66 7.40 0.99
N LEU A 34 14.84 6.80 0.82
CA LEU A 34 15.49 6.65 -0.49
C LEU A 34 14.64 5.88 -1.52
N ILE A 35 13.77 4.97 -1.05
CA ILE A 35 12.86 4.23 -1.92
C ILE A 35 11.57 5.03 -2.17
N ARG A 36 11.12 5.86 -1.23
CA ARG A 36 9.82 6.54 -1.28
C ARG A 36 9.84 7.90 -1.97
N ASP A 37 10.99 8.58 -1.99
CA ASP A 37 11.08 9.96 -2.45
C ASP A 37 10.72 10.13 -3.94
N ASP A 38 10.82 9.07 -4.76
CA ASP A 38 10.46 9.08 -6.19
C ASP A 38 9.31 8.11 -6.54
N MET A 39 8.60 7.57 -5.54
CA MET A 39 7.46 6.67 -5.75
C MET A 39 6.12 7.39 -5.91
N PHE A 40 6.07 8.69 -5.62
CA PHE A 40 4.84 9.47 -5.69
C PHE A 40 5.04 10.65 -6.64
N ILE A 41 4.21 10.68 -7.68
CA ILE A 41 4.12 11.83 -8.58
C ILE A 41 3.12 12.80 -7.92
N SER A 42 3.48 14.08 -7.82
CA SER A 42 2.64 15.10 -7.18
C SER A 42 1.37 15.43 -7.99
N GLU A 43 1.43 15.23 -9.30
CA GLU A 43 0.35 15.49 -10.23
C GLU A 43 0.46 14.61 -11.47
N ASP A 44 -0.67 14.13 -11.96
CA ASP A 44 -0.74 13.45 -13.25
C ASP A 44 -0.64 14.50 -14.36
N THR A 45 0.49 14.49 -15.08
CA THR A 45 0.80 15.48 -16.13
C THR A 45 0.68 14.91 -17.54
N ASP A 46 0.34 13.62 -17.66
CA ASP A 46 0.16 13.01 -18.96
C ASP A 46 -1.26 13.27 -19.51
N SER A 47 -1.45 12.95 -20.79
CA SER A 47 -2.75 13.12 -21.45
C SER A 47 -3.58 11.85 -21.45
N PHE A 48 -3.08 10.78 -20.82
CA PHE A 48 -3.65 9.45 -20.85
C PHE A 48 -4.63 9.27 -19.68
N ASN A 49 -5.89 9.63 -19.93
CA ASN A 49 -6.98 9.47 -18.97
C ASN A 49 -7.98 8.41 -19.43
N PRO A 50 -7.65 7.10 -19.38
CA PRO A 50 -8.57 6.06 -19.76
C PRO A 50 -9.71 5.95 -18.72
N GLY A 51 -10.95 5.98 -19.18
CA GLY A 51 -12.11 5.74 -18.33
C GLY A 51 -13.23 6.75 -18.52
N LEU A 52 -14.15 6.78 -17.55
CA LEU A 52 -15.25 7.73 -17.52
C LEU A 52 -14.77 9.02 -16.85
N PRO A 53 -14.98 10.19 -17.48
CA PRO A 53 -14.69 11.48 -16.84
C PRO A 53 -15.47 11.65 -15.54
N VAL A 54 -14.91 12.43 -14.61
CA VAL A 54 -15.64 12.83 -13.39
C VAL A 54 -16.91 13.59 -13.78
N GLY A 55 -18.04 13.21 -13.18
CA GLY A 55 -19.36 13.78 -13.49
C GLY A 55 -20.04 13.19 -14.72
N ALA A 56 -19.37 12.32 -15.48
CA ALA A 56 -20.02 11.56 -16.55
C ALA A 56 -21.03 10.56 -15.98
N GLN A 57 -22.10 10.32 -16.72
CA GLN A 57 -23.06 9.27 -16.38
C GLN A 57 -22.42 7.89 -16.54
N PHE A 58 -22.57 7.05 -15.52
CA PHE A 58 -22.09 5.68 -15.59
C PHE A 58 -22.89 4.88 -16.64
N PRO A 59 -22.24 4.09 -17.51
CA PRO A 59 -22.93 3.34 -18.55
C PRO A 59 -23.86 2.26 -17.96
N PRO A 60 -24.94 1.89 -18.66
CA PRO A 60 -25.76 0.75 -18.28
C PRO A 60 -24.90 -0.51 -18.15
N ILE A 61 -25.26 -1.35 -17.19
CA ILE A 61 -24.64 -2.67 -17.00
C ILE A 61 -25.67 -3.75 -17.28
N ARG A 62 -25.22 -5.00 -17.35
CA ARG A 62 -26.11 -6.15 -17.32
C ARG A 62 -25.49 -7.20 -16.43
N ALA A 63 -26.08 -7.43 -15.27
CA ALA A 63 -25.59 -8.38 -14.28
C ALA A 63 -26.73 -9.18 -13.67
N SER A 64 -26.43 -10.37 -13.17
CA SER A 64 -27.35 -11.15 -12.33
C SER A 64 -26.92 -11.02 -10.87
N TYR A 65 -27.82 -10.58 -10.01
CA TYR A 65 -27.60 -10.45 -8.57
C TYR A 65 -28.77 -11.04 -7.81
N LEU A 66 -28.51 -12.10 -7.02
CA LEU A 66 -29.51 -12.81 -6.22
C LEU A 66 -30.75 -13.24 -7.05
N GLY A 67 -30.51 -13.71 -8.28
CA GLY A 67 -31.57 -14.16 -9.19
C GLY A 67 -32.36 -13.03 -9.85
N ARG A 68 -31.95 -11.77 -9.70
CA ARG A 68 -32.53 -10.62 -10.38
C ARG A 68 -31.55 -10.05 -11.39
N GLU A 69 -32.09 -9.59 -12.51
CA GLU A 69 -31.32 -8.82 -13.47
C GLU A 69 -31.15 -7.38 -12.96
N ILE A 70 -29.91 -6.91 -13.01
CA ILE A 70 -29.49 -5.56 -12.64
C ILE A 70 -28.97 -4.88 -13.89
N THR A 71 -29.54 -3.72 -14.21
CA THR A 71 -29.28 -3.00 -15.47
C THR A 71 -28.53 -1.68 -15.30
N ALA A 72 -28.33 -1.24 -14.06
CA ALA A 72 -27.66 0.01 -13.76
C ALA A 72 -26.99 -0.04 -12.38
N VAL A 73 -25.89 0.69 -12.22
CA VAL A 73 -25.06 0.68 -10.99
C VAL A 73 -25.73 1.44 -9.84
N ASP A 74 -26.64 2.36 -10.16
CA ASP A 74 -27.44 3.12 -9.20
C ASP A 74 -28.28 2.22 -8.29
N GLN A 75 -28.67 1.04 -8.78
CA GLN A 75 -29.37 0.00 -8.02
C GLN A 75 -28.52 -0.57 -6.86
N PHE A 76 -27.20 -0.31 -6.85
CA PHE A 76 -26.28 -0.66 -5.76
C PHE A 76 -25.87 0.54 -4.88
N ILE A 77 -26.23 1.77 -5.26
CA ILE A 77 -25.86 2.97 -4.50
C ILE A 77 -26.64 3.01 -3.19
N ARG A 78 -25.93 3.27 -2.09
CA ARG A 78 -26.50 3.54 -0.76
C ARG A 78 -25.92 4.86 -0.22
N ASP A 79 -26.05 5.10 1.08
CA ASP A 79 -25.65 6.33 1.77
C ASP A 79 -24.18 6.75 1.56
N LYS A 80 -23.30 5.81 1.21
CA LYS A 80 -21.86 6.05 1.01
C LYS A 80 -21.41 5.97 -0.46
N GLY A 81 -22.36 5.91 -1.40
CA GLY A 81 -22.05 5.68 -2.80
C GLY A 81 -21.78 4.21 -3.12
N VAL A 82 -21.11 3.98 -4.25
CA VAL A 82 -20.76 2.65 -4.77
C VAL A 82 -19.35 2.70 -5.37
N VAL A 83 -18.61 1.61 -5.22
CA VAL A 83 -17.36 1.38 -5.95
C VAL A 83 -17.60 0.24 -6.92
N PHE A 84 -17.41 0.49 -8.22
CA PHE A 84 -17.53 -0.51 -9.26
C PHE A 84 -16.14 -0.99 -9.70
N ILE A 85 -15.92 -2.31 -9.67
CA ILE A 85 -14.68 -2.94 -10.10
C ILE A 85 -15.04 -4.00 -11.14
N ALA A 86 -14.59 -3.79 -12.38
CA ALA A 86 -14.68 -4.81 -13.43
C ALA A 86 -13.34 -5.53 -13.56
N ASN A 87 -13.34 -6.84 -13.35
CA ASN A 87 -12.17 -7.68 -13.60
C ASN A 87 -12.45 -8.60 -14.79
N ARG A 88 -11.64 -8.45 -15.85
CA ARG A 88 -11.73 -9.24 -17.09
C ARG A 88 -10.86 -10.51 -17.08
N SER A 89 -10.10 -10.74 -16.03
CA SER A 89 -9.09 -11.80 -15.91
C SER A 89 -9.53 -12.92 -14.96
N VAL A 90 -10.82 -12.99 -14.64
CA VAL A 90 -11.37 -14.09 -13.85
C VAL A 90 -11.93 -15.13 -14.81
N ASP A 91 -11.25 -16.26 -14.91
CA ASP A 91 -11.82 -17.49 -15.45
C ASP A 91 -12.63 -18.14 -14.31
N TRP A 92 -13.89 -18.48 -14.57
CA TRP A 92 -14.85 -18.98 -13.56
C TRP A 92 -15.35 -20.37 -13.93
#